data_AF-A0A354HJ29-F1
#
_entry.id   AF-A0A354HJ29-F1
#
_cell.length_a   1.000
_cell.length_b   1.000
_cell.length_c   1.000
_cell.angle_alpha   90.00
_cell.angle_beta   90.00
_cell.angle_gamma   90.00
#
_symmetry.space_group_name_H-M   'P 1'
#
loop_
_entity.id
_entity.type
_entity.pdbx_description
1 polymer ?
#
loop_
_entity_poly.entity_id
_entity_poly.type
_entity_poly.pdbx_seq_one_letter_code
_entity_poly.pdbx_strand_id
1 'polypeptide(L)'
;MRILVTGDTHGTFDIGKVMRFFEGREDEFTKDDFLIICGDVGVCGFTAAEEAETRRLLCDLPVTVLWIDGNHENFDLLGEYPVSEWNGGKVHFICDDIIHLMRGQVFNIGGTTFFTFGGAYSIDREGRIKGRTWFPEELPNEEEYAEGWRNLKKHGFEVDYILTHTAPAEIIDSMGYYAESDEEDELRQYLQRVAENTEFRAWYFGHFHEDSFTEDKFFCLYDDIIEL
;
A
#
# COMPACT_ATOMS: atom_id res chain seq x y z
N MET A 1 7.10 19.28 -5.26
CA MET A 1 7.09 17.86 -4.89
C MET A 1 6.85 17.75 -3.40
N ARG A 2 5.59 17.46 -3.08
CA ARG A 2 5.07 17.03 -1.80
C ARG A 2 4.72 15.55 -1.93
N ILE A 3 4.83 14.81 -0.83
CA ILE A 3 4.44 13.41 -0.76
C ILE A 3 3.47 13.28 0.40
N LEU A 4 2.26 12.82 0.08
CA LEU A 4 1.19 12.54 1.03
C LEU A 4 1.04 11.03 1.18
N VAL A 5 0.71 10.55 2.37
CA VAL A 5 0.50 9.13 2.66
C VAL A 5 -0.80 8.92 3.42
N THR A 6 -1.57 7.90 3.05
CA THR A 6 -2.81 7.47 3.72
C THR A 6 -3.03 5.97 3.49
N GLY A 7 -4.09 5.38 4.04
CA GLY A 7 -4.46 3.96 3.84
C GLY A 7 -5.91 3.79 3.40
N ASP A 8 -6.29 2.56 3.03
CA ASP A 8 -7.65 2.04 3.17
C ASP A 8 -8.78 2.94 2.62
N THR A 9 -8.72 3.27 1.33
CA THR A 9 -9.77 4.10 0.70
C THR A 9 -11.00 3.31 0.28
N HIS A 10 -10.89 1.98 0.19
CA HIS A 10 -11.97 1.04 -0.10
C HIS A 10 -12.84 1.45 -1.30
N GLY A 11 -12.20 1.94 -2.35
CA GLY A 11 -12.90 2.48 -3.52
C GLY A 11 -13.84 3.61 -3.12
N THR A 12 -15.11 3.55 -3.52
CA THR A 12 -16.08 4.61 -3.21
C THR A 12 -16.55 4.65 -1.75
N PHE A 13 -16.11 3.71 -0.91
CA PHE A 13 -16.56 3.62 0.48
C PHE A 13 -15.89 4.68 1.37
N ASP A 14 -14.55 4.78 1.33
CA ASP A 14 -13.78 5.67 2.20
C ASP A 14 -13.00 6.77 1.45
N ILE A 15 -12.95 6.75 0.11
CA ILE A 15 -12.26 7.78 -0.71
C ILE A 15 -12.72 9.22 -0.43
N GLY A 16 -13.91 9.40 0.16
CA GLY A 16 -14.39 10.71 0.58
C GLY A 16 -13.41 11.45 1.51
N LYS A 17 -12.59 10.75 2.30
CA LYS A 17 -11.54 11.37 3.13
C LYS A 17 -10.47 12.07 2.30
N VAL A 18 -10.06 11.45 1.19
CA VAL A 18 -9.11 12.03 0.24
C VAL A 18 -9.73 13.22 -0.48
N MET A 19 -10.98 13.09 -0.94
CA MET A 19 -11.68 14.19 -1.61
C MET A 19 -11.78 15.42 -0.71
N ARG A 20 -12.17 15.23 0.56
CA ARG A 20 -12.26 16.31 1.56
C ARG A 20 -10.92 16.98 1.85
N PHE A 21 -9.81 16.25 1.76
CA PHE A 21 -8.48 16.82 2.01
C PHE A 21 -8.02 17.77 0.90
N PHE A 22 -8.39 17.48 -0.35
CA PHE A 22 -8.05 18.32 -1.50
C PHE A 22 -9.07 19.41 -1.80
N GLU A 23 -10.30 19.30 -1.29
CA GLU A 23 -11.36 20.29 -1.50
C GLU A 23 -10.91 21.70 -1.08
N GLY A 24 -10.85 22.62 -2.05
CA GLY A 24 -10.41 24.00 -1.85
C GLY A 24 -8.89 24.20 -1.75
N ARG A 25 -8.10 23.16 -1.99
CA ARG A 25 -6.63 23.16 -2.00
C ARG A 25 -6.04 22.73 -3.34
N GLU A 26 -6.86 22.65 -4.38
CA GLU A 26 -6.48 22.10 -5.68
C GLU A 26 -5.30 22.86 -6.31
N ASP A 27 -5.25 24.18 -6.12
CA ASP A 27 -4.18 25.05 -6.62
C ASP A 27 -2.85 24.92 -5.84
N GLU A 28 -2.82 24.19 -4.70
CA GLU A 28 -1.62 23.97 -3.90
C GLU A 28 -0.73 22.82 -4.41
N PHE A 29 -1.27 22.02 -5.33
CA PHE A 29 -0.68 20.75 -5.79
C PHE A 29 -0.60 20.68 -7.32
N THR A 30 0.24 19.77 -7.79
CA THR A 30 0.46 19.47 -9.19
C THR A 30 0.66 17.96 -9.39
N LYS A 31 0.60 17.49 -10.64
CA LYS A 31 0.89 16.08 -10.96
C LYS A 31 2.35 15.67 -10.68
N ASP A 32 3.22 16.61 -10.31
CA ASP A 32 4.57 16.35 -9.79
C ASP A 32 4.59 16.16 -8.25
N ASP A 33 3.44 16.21 -7.58
CA ASP A 33 3.23 15.86 -6.18
C ASP A 33 2.49 14.50 -6.11
N PHE A 34 2.69 13.76 -5.01
CA PHE A 34 2.24 12.36 -4.91
C PHE A 34 1.32 12.14 -3.72
N LEU A 35 0.26 11.36 -3.92
CA LEU A 35 -0.50 10.70 -2.85
C LEU A 35 -0.20 9.21 -2.90
N ILE A 36 0.28 8.64 -1.79
CA ILE A 36 0.56 7.23 -1.64
C ILE A 36 -0.53 6.59 -0.76
N ILE A 37 -1.16 5.52 -1.24
CA ILE A 37 -2.21 4.80 -0.51
C ILE A 37 -1.71 3.40 -0.13
N CYS A 38 -1.69 3.10 1.17
CA CYS A 38 -1.15 1.88 1.78
C CYS A 38 -2.13 0.69 1.74
N GLY A 39 -2.60 0.31 0.55
CA GLY A 39 -3.47 -0.84 0.35
C GLY A 39 -4.96 -0.52 0.36
N ASP A 40 -5.75 -1.51 -0.03
CA ASP A 40 -7.21 -1.52 -0.09
C ASP A 40 -7.78 -0.28 -0.78
N VAL A 41 -7.30 -0.02 -2.00
CA VAL A 41 -7.58 1.25 -2.70
C VAL A 41 -8.89 1.20 -3.50
N GLY A 42 -9.28 0.03 -3.98
CA GLY A 42 -10.43 -0.14 -4.87
C GLY A 42 -10.19 0.28 -6.34
N VAL A 43 -8.92 0.53 -6.73
CA VAL A 43 -8.52 0.81 -8.13
C VAL A 43 -8.71 -0.43 -9.02
N CYS A 44 -8.48 -1.62 -8.48
CA CYS A 44 -8.85 -2.90 -9.10
C CYS A 44 -10.00 -3.50 -8.28
N GLY A 45 -11.21 -2.96 -8.46
CA GLY A 45 -12.39 -3.32 -7.68
C GLY A 45 -13.06 -4.63 -8.12
N PHE A 46 -14.08 -5.05 -7.36
CA PHE A 46 -14.86 -6.27 -7.66
C PHE A 46 -16.03 -6.01 -8.61
N THR A 47 -16.39 -4.74 -8.86
CA THR A 47 -17.39 -4.37 -9.85
C THR A 47 -16.86 -3.28 -10.79
N ALA A 48 -17.24 -3.36 -12.07
CA ALA A 48 -16.82 -2.37 -13.08
C ALA A 48 -17.32 -0.95 -12.78
N ALA A 49 -18.45 -0.81 -12.08
CA ALA A 49 -19.01 0.48 -11.73
C ALA A 49 -18.21 1.16 -10.61
N GLU A 50 -17.88 0.43 -9.54
CA GLU A 50 -17.05 0.95 -8.44
C GLU A 50 -15.64 1.26 -8.93
N GLU A 51 -15.03 0.35 -9.70
CA GLU A 51 -13.72 0.56 -10.30
C GLU A 51 -13.66 1.85 -11.14
N ALA A 52 -14.62 2.02 -12.06
CA ALA A 52 -14.64 3.19 -12.93
C ALA A 52 -14.80 4.48 -12.15
N GLU A 53 -15.64 4.50 -11.12
CA GLU A 53 -15.87 5.67 -10.29
C GLU A 53 -14.65 5.98 -9.41
N THR A 54 -14.05 4.98 -8.76
CA THR A 54 -12.82 5.15 -7.98
C THR A 54 -11.69 5.72 -8.82
N ARG A 55 -11.44 5.14 -10.00
CA ARG A 55 -10.40 5.65 -10.91
C ARG A 55 -10.70 7.07 -11.36
N ARG A 56 -11.96 7.39 -11.69
CA ARG A 56 -12.36 8.75 -12.06
C ARG A 56 -12.04 9.75 -10.95
N LEU A 57 -12.45 9.46 -9.71
CA LEU A 57 -12.21 10.31 -8.54
C LEU A 57 -10.71 10.51 -8.27
N LEU A 58 -9.91 9.45 -8.36
CA LEU A 58 -8.46 9.54 -8.15
C LEU A 58 -7.74 10.27 -9.29
N CYS A 59 -8.17 10.09 -10.54
CA CYS A 59 -7.61 10.83 -11.69
C CYS A 59 -7.86 12.33 -11.60
N ASP A 60 -9.04 12.73 -11.10
CA ASP A 60 -9.45 14.13 -10.96
C ASP A 60 -8.64 14.87 -9.86
N LEU A 61 -7.87 14.16 -9.03
CA LEU A 61 -6.99 14.77 -8.04
C LEU A 61 -5.87 15.60 -8.69
N PRO A 62 -5.41 16.68 -8.04
CA PRO A 62 -4.33 17.51 -8.55
C PRO A 62 -2.94 16.87 -8.38
N VAL A 63 -2.86 15.61 -7.95
CA VAL A 63 -1.62 14.85 -7.67
C VAL A 63 -1.56 13.56 -8.51
N THR A 64 -0.37 12.95 -8.58
CA THR A 64 -0.22 11.57 -9.07
C THR A 64 -0.49 10.60 -7.91
N VAL A 65 -1.32 9.58 -8.13
CA VAL A 65 -1.66 8.59 -7.11
C VAL A 65 -0.75 7.37 -7.27
N LEU A 66 -0.01 7.07 -6.21
CA LEU A 66 0.73 5.84 -6.05
C LEU A 66 0.00 4.95 -5.04
N TRP A 67 0.08 3.65 -5.21
CA TRP A 67 -0.52 2.73 -4.25
C TRP A 67 0.22 1.40 -4.21
N ILE A 68 0.18 0.75 -3.06
CA ILE A 68 0.54 -0.65 -2.89
C ILE A 68 -0.74 -1.46 -2.77
N ASP A 69 -0.71 -2.73 -3.13
CA ASP A 69 -1.85 -3.64 -2.94
C ASP A 69 -2.09 -3.97 -1.45
N GLY A 70 -3.34 -4.20 -1.09
CA GLY A 70 -3.77 -4.77 0.17
C GLY A 70 -4.34 -6.18 0.00
N ASN A 71 -5.37 -6.51 0.77
CA ASN A 71 -6.07 -7.79 0.67
C ASN A 71 -7.46 -7.67 0.02
N HIS A 72 -7.87 -6.48 -0.43
CA HIS A 72 -9.15 -6.24 -1.08
C HIS A 72 -9.04 -5.71 -2.51
N GLU A 73 -8.05 -6.22 -3.25
CA GLU A 73 -7.89 -6.01 -4.67
C GLU A 73 -8.28 -7.21 -5.52
N ASN A 74 -8.69 -6.93 -6.75
CA ASN A 74 -8.86 -7.94 -7.78
C ASN A 74 -7.50 -8.27 -8.43
N PHE A 75 -6.85 -9.33 -7.94
CA PHE A 75 -5.52 -9.74 -8.39
C PHE A 75 -5.49 -10.30 -9.81
N ASP A 76 -6.57 -10.92 -10.30
CA ASP A 76 -6.67 -11.33 -11.70
C ASP A 76 -6.57 -10.10 -12.62
N LEU A 77 -7.32 -9.03 -12.31
CA LEU A 77 -7.27 -7.79 -13.08
C LEU A 77 -5.92 -7.08 -12.92
N LEU A 78 -5.39 -7.00 -11.70
CA LEU A 78 -4.10 -6.38 -11.44
C LEU A 78 -2.97 -7.07 -12.23
N GLY A 79 -3.04 -8.40 -12.37
CA GLY A 79 -2.10 -9.20 -13.14
C GLY A 79 -2.19 -9.04 -14.66
N GLU A 80 -3.24 -8.40 -15.19
CA GLU A 80 -3.36 -8.12 -16.64
C GLU A 80 -2.49 -6.93 -17.07
N TYR A 81 -2.10 -6.05 -16.14
CA TYR A 81 -1.30 -4.88 -16.45
C TYR A 81 0.16 -5.25 -16.71
N PRO A 82 0.80 -4.66 -17.74
CA PRO A 82 2.20 -4.94 -18.03
C PRO A 82 3.11 -4.38 -16.94
N VAL A 83 4.08 -5.20 -16.50
CA VAL A 83 5.15 -4.77 -15.62
C VAL A 83 6.07 -3.79 -16.35
N SER A 84 6.29 -2.62 -15.75
CA SER A 84 7.22 -1.59 -16.23
C SER A 84 8.21 -1.20 -15.13
N GLU A 85 9.32 -0.57 -15.47
CA GLU A 85 10.24 0.03 -14.49
C GLU A 85 9.96 1.53 -14.37
N TRP A 86 9.84 2.02 -13.13
CA TRP A 86 9.67 3.42 -12.82
C TRP A 86 10.36 3.76 -11.50
N ASN A 87 11.14 4.85 -11.48
CA ASN A 87 11.82 5.34 -10.27
C ASN A 87 12.60 4.28 -9.47
N GLY A 88 13.20 3.29 -10.14
CA GLY A 88 14.07 2.28 -9.53
C GLY A 88 13.38 0.96 -9.16
N GLY A 89 12.04 0.87 -9.28
CA GLY A 89 11.28 -0.33 -8.99
C GLY A 89 10.32 -0.73 -10.11
N LYS A 90 9.74 -1.92 -9.97
CA LYS A 90 8.68 -2.43 -10.86
C LYS A 90 7.31 -1.84 -10.50
N VAL A 91 6.52 -1.49 -11.51
CA VAL A 91 5.18 -0.91 -11.36
C VAL A 91 4.17 -1.50 -12.33
N HIS A 92 2.89 -1.36 -12.00
CA HIS A 92 1.82 -1.39 -13.00
C HIS A 92 1.26 0.01 -13.19
N PHE A 93 1.24 0.49 -14.45
CA PHE A 93 0.52 1.73 -14.79
C PHE A 93 -0.95 1.38 -15.06
N ILE A 94 -1.84 1.79 -14.16
CA ILE A 94 -3.29 1.58 -14.32
C ILE A 94 -3.83 2.61 -15.32
N CYS A 95 -3.36 3.86 -15.18
CA CYS A 95 -3.44 4.93 -16.17
C CYS A 95 -2.28 5.91 -15.91
N ASP A 96 -2.22 7.02 -16.66
CA ASP A 96 -1.09 7.97 -16.61
C ASP A 96 -0.78 8.46 -15.17
N ASP A 97 -1.81 8.72 -14.36
CA ASP A 97 -1.67 9.30 -13.02
C ASP A 97 -2.00 8.32 -11.86
N ILE A 98 -2.18 7.01 -12.14
CA ILE A 98 -2.44 6.00 -11.12
C ILE A 98 -1.48 4.83 -11.30
N ILE A 99 -0.55 4.69 -10.36
CA ILE A 99 0.60 3.78 -10.46
C ILE A 99 0.62 2.84 -9.27
N HIS A 100 0.56 1.54 -9.55
CA HIS A 100 0.76 0.50 -8.55
C HIS A 100 2.26 0.27 -8.34
N LEU A 101 2.72 0.43 -7.11
CA LEU A 101 4.07 0.14 -6.64
C LEU A 101 4.12 -1.33 -6.23
N MET A 102 4.80 -2.17 -7.02
CA MET A 102 4.78 -3.62 -6.79
C MET A 102 5.52 -4.00 -5.50
N ARG A 103 5.12 -5.14 -4.92
CA ARG A 103 5.76 -5.72 -3.75
C ARG A 103 7.27 -5.93 -3.93
N GLY A 104 8.01 -5.73 -2.84
CA GLY A 104 9.43 -6.00 -2.74
C GLY A 104 10.32 -4.99 -3.47
N GLN A 105 9.79 -3.86 -3.93
CA GLN A 105 10.54 -2.85 -4.65
C GLN A 105 11.03 -1.73 -3.73
N VAL A 106 12.15 -1.10 -4.12
CA VAL A 106 12.63 0.16 -3.53
C VAL A 106 12.57 1.24 -4.59
N PHE A 107 11.83 2.31 -4.33
CA PHE A 107 11.67 3.45 -5.23
C PHE A 107 12.47 4.65 -4.74
N ASN A 108 12.95 5.48 -5.66
CA ASN A 108 13.47 6.81 -5.36
C ASN A 108 12.57 7.88 -5.99
N ILE A 109 11.82 8.59 -5.16
CA ILE A 109 10.87 9.62 -5.59
C ILE A 109 11.39 10.96 -5.07
N GLY A 110 11.94 11.75 -5.99
CA GLY A 110 12.57 13.05 -5.73
C GLY A 110 13.62 13.04 -4.62
N GLY A 111 14.45 12.01 -4.58
CA GLY A 111 15.54 11.86 -3.61
C GLY A 111 15.19 11.07 -2.36
N THR A 112 13.90 10.82 -2.12
CA THR A 112 13.42 10.03 -0.98
C THR A 112 13.22 8.57 -1.39
N THR A 113 13.69 7.64 -0.56
CA THR A 113 13.62 6.20 -0.81
C THR A 113 12.46 5.52 -0.08
N PHE A 114 11.71 4.68 -0.81
CA PHE A 114 10.55 3.97 -0.30
C PHE A 114 10.68 2.48 -0.56
N PHE A 115 10.71 1.64 0.48
CA PHE A 115 10.45 0.21 0.32
C PHE A 115 8.95 -0.05 0.36
N THR A 116 8.47 -0.91 -0.53
CA THR A 116 7.04 -1.20 -0.69
C THR A 116 6.78 -2.69 -0.57
N PHE A 117 5.77 -3.07 0.22
CA PHE A 117 5.39 -4.47 0.40
C PHE A 117 3.91 -4.59 0.77
N GLY A 118 3.07 -4.70 -0.25
CA GLY A 118 1.62 -4.92 -0.10
C GLY A 118 1.25 -6.31 0.41
N GLY A 119 -0.05 -6.54 0.51
CA GLY A 119 -0.67 -7.78 0.94
C GLY A 119 -1.04 -7.83 2.43
N ALA A 120 -2.10 -8.56 2.73
CA ALA A 120 -2.54 -8.91 4.09
C ALA A 120 -3.45 -10.14 4.04
N TYR A 121 -3.80 -10.67 5.22
CA TYR A 121 -4.74 -11.79 5.33
C TYR A 121 -6.18 -11.28 5.43
N SER A 122 -7.07 -11.80 4.57
CA SER A 122 -8.51 -11.51 4.68
C SER A 122 -9.16 -12.33 5.79
N ILE A 123 -9.45 -11.71 6.94
CA ILE A 123 -10.18 -12.33 8.07
C ILE A 123 -11.59 -12.79 7.67
N ASP A 124 -12.19 -12.17 6.67
CA ASP A 124 -13.53 -12.47 6.16
C ASP A 124 -13.51 -13.46 4.97
N ARG A 125 -12.35 -14.09 4.70
CA ARG A 125 -12.15 -15.07 3.62
C ARG A 125 -13.21 -16.17 3.58
N GLU A 126 -13.69 -16.66 4.73
CA GLU A 126 -14.72 -17.70 4.80
C GLU A 126 -16.06 -17.26 4.15
N GLY A 127 -16.33 -15.96 4.12
CA GLY A 127 -17.52 -15.37 3.49
C GLY A 127 -17.34 -15.03 2.00
N ARG A 128 -16.14 -15.23 1.44
CA ARG A 128 -15.78 -14.77 0.09
C ARG A 128 -15.71 -15.91 -0.92
N ILE A 129 -15.70 -15.53 -2.20
CA ILE A 129 -15.65 -16.46 -3.33
C ILE A 129 -14.26 -16.36 -3.96
N LYS A 130 -13.52 -17.47 -3.93
CA LYS A 130 -12.20 -17.59 -4.57
C LYS A 130 -12.25 -17.19 -6.04
N GLY A 131 -11.32 -16.32 -6.47
CA GLY A 131 -11.21 -15.81 -7.83
C GLY A 131 -12.30 -14.81 -8.22
N ARG A 132 -13.04 -14.27 -7.24
CA ARG A 132 -14.07 -13.24 -7.48
C ARG A 132 -14.04 -12.13 -6.45
N THR A 133 -14.06 -12.49 -5.16
CA THR A 133 -14.02 -11.54 -4.05
C THR A 133 -12.93 -11.88 -3.04
N TRP A 134 -12.21 -12.99 -3.26
CA TRP A 134 -11.01 -13.37 -2.51
C TRP A 134 -9.99 -14.00 -3.46
N PHE A 135 -8.72 -13.68 -3.28
CA PHE A 135 -7.62 -14.16 -4.11
C PHE A 135 -6.49 -14.71 -3.23
N PRO A 136 -5.95 -15.92 -3.50
CA PRO A 136 -4.73 -16.38 -2.83
C PRO A 136 -3.57 -15.40 -2.92
N GLU A 137 -3.52 -14.62 -4.00
CA GLU A 137 -2.51 -13.61 -4.30
C GLU A 137 -2.58 -12.37 -3.38
N GLU A 138 -3.63 -12.22 -2.56
CA GLU A 138 -3.67 -11.26 -1.45
C GLU A 138 -2.47 -11.41 -0.51
N LEU A 139 -1.97 -12.64 -0.37
CA LEU A 139 -0.76 -12.92 0.37
C LEU A 139 0.45 -13.04 -0.56
N PRO A 140 1.63 -12.56 -0.12
CA PRO A 140 2.84 -12.66 -0.92
C PRO A 140 3.33 -14.09 -1.08
N ASN A 141 3.92 -14.38 -2.23
CA ASN A 141 4.59 -15.64 -2.49
C ASN A 141 6.10 -15.57 -2.20
N GLU A 142 6.77 -16.73 -2.22
CA GLU A 142 8.20 -16.88 -1.96
C GLU A 142 9.10 -16.02 -2.88
N GLU A 143 8.72 -15.82 -4.14
CA GLU A 143 9.50 -15.00 -5.07
C GLU A 143 9.42 -13.52 -4.68
N GLU A 144 8.26 -13.05 -4.22
CA GLU A 144 8.03 -11.69 -3.74
C GLU A 144 8.79 -11.42 -2.44
N TYR A 145 8.74 -12.35 -1.47
CA TYR A 145 9.54 -12.27 -0.24
C TYR A 145 11.04 -12.19 -0.56
N ALA A 146 11.52 -13.08 -1.43
CA ALA A 146 12.92 -13.13 -1.84
C ALA A 146 13.34 -11.88 -2.64
N GLU A 147 12.44 -11.31 -3.44
CA GLU A 147 12.67 -10.07 -4.16
C GLU A 147 12.80 -8.87 -3.23
N GLY A 148 11.89 -8.72 -2.27
CA GLY A 148 11.98 -7.67 -1.25
C GLY A 148 13.27 -7.72 -0.46
N TRP A 149 13.66 -8.90 0.01
CA TRP A 149 14.91 -9.08 0.75
C TRP A 149 16.15 -8.74 -0.08
N ARG A 150 16.16 -9.14 -1.36
CA ARG A 150 17.26 -8.85 -2.28
C ARG A 150 17.38 -7.36 -2.57
N ASN A 151 16.26 -6.68 -2.74
CA ASN A 151 16.24 -5.25 -3.03
C ASN A 151 16.64 -4.42 -1.80
N LEU A 152 16.18 -4.78 -0.60
CA LEU A 152 16.68 -4.17 0.65
C LEU A 152 18.19 -4.36 0.79
N LYS A 153 18.69 -5.59 0.58
CA LYS A 153 20.13 -5.88 0.62
C LYS A 153 20.93 -5.07 -0.40
N LYS A 154 20.40 -4.85 -1.60
CA LYS A 154 21.03 -4.02 -2.65
C LYS A 154 21.16 -2.56 -2.20
N HIS A 155 20.24 -2.07 -1.38
CA HIS A 155 20.26 -0.74 -0.79
C HIS A 155 20.94 -0.71 0.59
N GLY A 156 21.68 -1.77 0.96
CA GLY A 156 22.40 -1.82 2.23
C GLY A 156 21.49 -1.91 3.45
N PHE A 157 20.22 -2.30 3.26
CA PHE A 157 19.17 -2.25 4.28
C PHE A 157 18.98 -0.86 4.88
N GLU A 158 19.00 0.17 4.03
CA GLU A 158 18.72 1.56 4.41
C GLU A 158 17.72 2.15 3.41
N VAL A 159 16.59 2.63 3.89
CA VAL A 159 15.56 3.36 3.12
C VAL A 159 14.96 4.47 3.99
N ASP A 160 14.41 5.53 3.40
CA ASP A 160 13.79 6.59 4.20
C ASP A 160 12.47 6.13 4.83
N TYR A 161 11.63 5.48 4.04
CA TYR A 161 10.29 5.06 4.45
C TYR A 161 9.96 3.64 4.01
N ILE A 162 9.15 2.96 4.81
CA ILE A 162 8.58 1.65 4.48
C ILE A 162 7.05 1.78 4.37
N LEU A 163 6.49 1.22 3.30
CA LEU A 163 5.07 1.27 2.98
C LEU A 163 4.54 -0.16 2.83
N THR A 164 3.61 -0.55 3.67
CA THR A 164 3.01 -1.89 3.64
C THR A 164 1.51 -1.82 3.90
N HIS A 165 0.76 -2.89 3.67
CA HIS A 165 -0.66 -2.88 4.02
C HIS A 165 -0.89 -3.34 5.48
N THR A 166 -0.28 -4.45 5.89
CA THR A 166 -0.16 -4.85 7.31
C THR A 166 1.19 -4.43 7.90
N ALA A 167 1.53 -4.79 9.14
CA ALA A 167 2.78 -4.39 9.80
C ALA A 167 3.54 -5.56 10.45
N PRO A 168 4.75 -5.33 11.00
CA PRO A 168 5.51 -6.33 11.75
C PRO A 168 4.71 -6.97 12.89
N ALA A 169 4.97 -8.26 13.16
CA ALA A 169 4.27 -9.04 14.16
C ALA A 169 4.19 -8.35 15.54
N GLU A 170 5.32 -7.85 16.06
CA GLU A 170 5.34 -7.21 17.39
C GLU A 170 4.52 -5.91 17.43
N ILE A 171 4.48 -5.18 16.33
CA ILE A 171 3.69 -3.95 16.21
C ILE A 171 2.20 -4.28 16.24
N ILE A 172 1.78 -5.27 15.45
CA ILE A 172 0.38 -5.68 15.40
C ILE A 172 -0.09 -6.29 16.73
N ASP A 173 0.74 -7.11 17.37
CA ASP A 173 0.47 -7.63 18.72
C ASP A 173 0.32 -6.50 19.75
N SER A 174 1.15 -5.45 19.65
CA SER A 174 1.06 -4.27 20.55
C SER A 174 -0.21 -3.45 20.35
N MET A 175 -0.80 -3.48 19.14
CA MET A 175 -2.10 -2.90 18.82
C MET A 175 -3.26 -3.76 19.32
N GLY A 176 -2.99 -5.00 19.77
CA GLY A 176 -3.98 -5.91 20.34
C GLY A 176 -4.64 -6.84 19.33
N TYR A 177 -4.09 -6.92 18.11
CA TYR A 177 -4.51 -7.89 17.09
C TYR A 177 -3.55 -9.08 17.11
N TYR A 178 -4.07 -10.27 16.81
CA TYR A 178 -3.30 -11.51 16.79
C TYR A 178 -3.44 -12.17 15.44
N ALA A 179 -2.48 -13.01 15.04
CA ALA A 179 -2.60 -13.77 13.80
C ALA A 179 -3.75 -14.79 13.91
N GLU A 180 -4.62 -14.82 12.91
CA GLU A 180 -5.74 -15.74 12.78
C GLU A 180 -5.39 -16.97 11.91
N SER A 181 -4.23 -16.94 11.24
CA SER A 181 -3.73 -18.06 10.45
C SER A 181 -2.19 -18.12 10.40
N ASP A 182 -1.65 -19.30 10.05
CA ASP A 182 -0.21 -19.48 9.80
C ASP A 182 0.28 -18.61 8.61
N GLU A 183 -0.58 -18.41 7.61
CA GLU A 183 -0.25 -17.60 6.42
C GLU A 183 -0.11 -16.11 6.76
N GLU A 184 -0.95 -15.62 7.68
CA GLU A 184 -0.88 -14.26 8.21
C GLU A 184 0.35 -14.06 9.11
N ASP A 185 0.62 -15.02 9.99
CA ASP A 185 1.83 -15.00 10.83
C ASP A 185 3.09 -14.97 9.95
N GLU A 186 3.16 -15.78 8.89
CA GLU A 186 4.30 -15.79 7.97
C GLU A 186 4.62 -14.40 7.38
N LEU A 187 3.60 -13.69 6.89
CA LEU A 187 3.75 -12.34 6.37
C LEU A 187 4.22 -11.37 7.47
N ARG A 188 3.58 -11.40 8.64
CA ARG A 188 3.96 -10.54 9.77
C ARG A 188 5.38 -10.80 10.26
N GLN A 189 5.83 -12.06 10.27
CA GLN A 189 7.21 -12.44 10.60
C GLN A 189 8.21 -12.05 9.51
N TYR A 190 7.81 -12.03 8.23
CA TYR A 190 8.63 -11.42 7.18
C TYR A 190 8.84 -9.93 7.43
N LEU A 191 7.76 -9.19 7.71
CA LEU A 191 7.84 -7.75 7.98
C LEU A 191 8.60 -7.44 9.27
N GLN A 192 8.50 -8.30 10.29
CA GLN A 192 9.34 -8.24 11.49
C GLN A 192 10.82 -8.32 11.15
N ARG A 193 11.24 -9.30 10.34
CA ARG A 193 12.63 -9.41 9.88
C ARG A 193 13.07 -8.18 9.09
N VAL A 194 12.19 -7.59 8.27
CA VAL A 194 12.49 -6.34 7.56
C VAL A 194 12.74 -5.21 8.56
N ALA A 195 11.86 -5.03 9.54
CA ALA A 195 11.97 -3.98 10.56
C ALA A 195 13.25 -4.12 11.43
N GLU A 196 13.66 -5.34 11.74
CA GLU A 196 14.86 -5.62 12.54
C GLU A 196 16.18 -5.42 11.80
N ASN A 197 16.17 -5.54 10.47
CA ASN A 197 17.39 -5.53 9.66
C ASN A 197 17.56 -4.25 8.83
N THR A 198 16.54 -3.40 8.76
CA THR A 198 16.51 -2.21 7.91
C THR A 198 16.46 -0.93 8.74
N GLU A 199 17.32 0.02 8.42
CA GLU A 199 17.26 1.38 8.95
C GLU A 199 16.22 2.18 8.15
N PHE A 200 15.27 2.81 8.86
CA PHE A 200 14.22 3.64 8.28
C PHE A 200 13.76 4.75 9.22
N ARG A 201 13.19 5.82 8.67
CA ARG A 201 12.69 6.98 9.42
C ARG A 201 11.28 6.76 9.94
N ALA A 202 10.40 6.24 9.09
CA ALA A 202 9.03 5.89 9.45
C ALA A 202 8.48 4.75 8.57
N TRP A 203 7.48 4.06 9.11
CA TRP A 203 6.76 2.96 8.49
C TRP A 203 5.28 3.30 8.48
N TYR A 204 4.66 3.30 7.30
CA TYR A 204 3.24 3.58 7.14
C TYR A 204 2.51 2.32 6.66
N PHE A 205 1.38 2.02 7.30
CA PHE A 205 0.55 0.88 6.98
C PHE A 205 -0.94 1.16 7.19
N GLY A 206 -1.79 0.24 6.75
CA GLY A 206 -3.25 0.35 6.75
C GLY A 206 -3.92 -0.84 7.43
N HIS A 207 -4.95 -1.40 6.81
CA HIS A 207 -5.62 -2.69 7.13
C HIS A 207 -6.48 -2.72 8.41
N PHE A 208 -6.08 -2.01 9.48
CA PHE A 208 -6.74 -2.11 10.79
C PHE A 208 -7.87 -1.09 11.00
N HIS A 209 -8.14 -0.24 10.00
CA HIS A 209 -9.22 0.77 10.00
C HIS A 209 -9.18 1.71 11.22
N GLU A 210 -7.97 2.05 11.68
CA GLU A 210 -7.74 3.01 12.75
C GLU A 210 -6.50 3.85 12.45
N ASP A 211 -6.48 5.09 12.92
CA ASP A 211 -5.26 5.89 12.98
C ASP A 211 -4.56 5.61 14.30
N SER A 212 -3.37 5.02 14.23
CA SER A 212 -2.58 4.69 15.41
C SER A 212 -1.10 4.92 15.16
N PHE A 213 -0.37 5.15 16.25
CA PHE A 213 1.04 5.47 16.21
C PHE A 213 1.79 4.74 17.32
N THR A 214 2.80 3.97 16.93
CA THR A 214 3.51 3.04 17.81
C THR A 214 5.03 3.19 17.63
N GLU A 215 5.77 3.10 18.74
CA GLU A 215 7.24 3.16 18.80
C GLU A 215 7.90 4.34 18.07
N ASP A 216 7.21 5.49 18.04
CA ASP A 216 7.67 6.73 17.42
C ASP A 216 7.99 6.66 15.92
N LYS A 217 7.69 5.54 15.24
CA LYS A 217 8.01 5.33 13.82
C LYS A 217 7.01 4.51 13.02
N PHE A 218 6.03 3.86 13.65
CA PHE A 218 5.01 3.06 12.95
C PHE A 218 3.67 3.76 12.99
N PHE A 219 3.09 4.00 11.82
CA PHE A 219 1.85 4.74 11.63
C PHE A 219 0.83 3.85 10.92
N CYS A 220 -0.22 3.44 11.62
CA CYS A 220 -1.42 2.88 11.00
C CYS A 220 -2.28 4.05 10.53
N LEU A 221 -2.69 4.05 9.26
CA LEU A 221 -3.44 5.14 8.65
C LEU A 221 -4.80 4.64 8.17
N TYR A 222 -5.84 5.33 8.62
CA TYR A 222 -7.19 5.19 8.11
C TYR A 222 -7.76 6.56 7.74
N ASP A 223 -8.15 7.43 8.67
CA ASP A 223 -8.71 8.76 8.32
C ASP A 223 -7.61 9.80 8.04
N ASP A 224 -6.40 9.63 8.58
CA ASP A 224 -5.32 10.60 8.47
C ASP A 224 -4.64 10.58 7.07
N ILE A 225 -4.20 11.78 6.67
CA ILE A 225 -3.36 12.00 5.49
C ILE A 225 -2.13 12.79 5.95
N ILE A 226 -0.96 12.15 5.87
CA ILE A 226 0.31 12.68 6.38
C ILE A 226 1.15 13.23 5.22
N GLU A 227 1.64 14.47 5.34
CA GLU A 227 2.67 15.02 4.45
C GLU A 227 4.07 14.71 5.02
N LEU A 228 4.96 14.17 4.18
CA LEU A 228 6.33 13.73 4.56
C LEU A 228 7.38 14.85 4.60
#